data_AF-A0A9W8XUX0-F1
#
_entry.id   AF-A0A9W8XUX0-F1
#
_cell.length_a   1.000
_cell.length_b   1.000
_cell.length_c   1.000
_cell.angle_alpha   90.00
_cell.angle_beta   90.00
_cell.angle_gamma   90.00
#
_symmetry.space_group_name_H-M   'P 1'
#
loop_
_entity.id
_entity.type
_entity.pdbx_description
1 polymer ?
#
loop_
_entity_poly.entity_id
_entity_poly.type
_entity_poly.pdbx_seq_one_letter_code
_entity_poly.pdbx_strand_id
1 'polypeptide(L)'
;MRYQAELSDVGFVTGDCLAQVNVGENAQAHAAGQHPGWEQTCWDSIEQTIDLLAKKTIRVVLKGGAHNPDRLAEKVQQLVSSKGLDLKVAYVVGEKLLEDMKHIRLKGLPPHLDFDNSKLQYASYARSGEGEKPIVSANVYLEAQEIAKGLEEGADIIVVGRVADANPVRLETGT
;
A
#
# COMPACT_ATOMS: atom_id res chain seq x y z
N MET A 1 -7.30 -9.31 -12.46
CA MET A 1 -7.65 -8.05 -13.17
C MET A 1 -8.02 -8.27 -14.63
N ARG A 2 -7.11 -8.75 -15.50
CA ARG A 2 -7.39 -8.91 -16.95
C ARG A 2 -8.72 -9.60 -17.26
N TYR A 3 -8.98 -10.79 -16.72
CA TYR A 3 -10.23 -11.50 -16.99
C TYR A 3 -11.49 -10.75 -16.52
N GLN A 4 -11.41 -9.99 -15.42
CA GLN A 4 -12.53 -9.14 -14.98
C GLN A 4 -12.77 -8.00 -15.98
N ALA A 5 -11.69 -7.35 -16.45
CA ALA A 5 -11.78 -6.30 -17.46
C ALA A 5 -12.26 -6.82 -18.83
N GLU A 6 -11.86 -8.04 -19.20
CA GLU A 6 -12.17 -8.65 -20.50
C GLU A 6 -13.59 -9.22 -20.55
N LEU A 7 -13.96 -10.03 -19.56
CA LEU A 7 -15.17 -10.85 -19.58
C LEU A 7 -16.40 -10.17 -18.95
N SER A 8 -16.22 -9.04 -18.27
CA SER A 8 -17.30 -8.35 -17.56
C SER A 8 -17.47 -6.91 -18.06
N ASP A 9 -18.68 -6.38 -17.91
CA ASP A 9 -18.99 -4.98 -18.14
C ASP A 9 -18.82 -4.19 -16.83
N VAL A 10 -17.57 -3.83 -16.52
CA VAL A 10 -17.20 -3.10 -15.30
C VAL A 10 -16.60 -1.76 -15.68
N GLY A 11 -16.97 -0.70 -14.96
CA GLY A 11 -16.34 0.63 -15.09
C GLY A 11 -15.20 0.87 -14.11
N PHE A 12 -14.99 -0.05 -13.16
CA PHE A 12 -14.03 0.11 -12.08
C PHE A 12 -13.48 -1.23 -11.60
N VAL A 13 -12.19 -1.29 -11.26
CA VAL A 13 -11.56 -2.45 -10.61
C VAL A 13 -10.75 -1.98 -9.40
N THR A 14 -10.92 -2.67 -8.28
CA THR A 14 -10.03 -2.55 -7.13
C THR A 14 -9.26 -3.84 -6.92
N GLY A 15 -8.08 -3.75 -6.32
CA GLY A 15 -7.31 -4.94 -5.93
C GLY A 15 -6.35 -4.66 -4.79
N ASP A 16 -6.23 -5.66 -3.91
CA ASP A 16 -5.19 -5.71 -2.88
C ASP A 16 -4.12 -6.72 -3.31
N CYS A 17 -2.93 -6.20 -3.58
CA CYS A 17 -1.75 -6.99 -3.93
C CYS A 17 -0.76 -7.08 -2.76
N LEU A 18 -1.00 -6.35 -1.66
CA LEU A 18 -0.09 -6.24 -0.53
C LEU A 18 -0.47 -7.21 0.59
N ALA A 19 0.37 -8.20 0.84
CA ALA A 19 0.15 -9.16 1.91
C ALA A 19 0.83 -8.69 3.22
N GLN A 20 0.10 -8.54 4.34
CA GLN A 20 0.74 -8.06 5.59
C GLN A 20 1.89 -8.95 6.08
N VAL A 21 1.86 -10.24 5.75
CA VAL A 21 2.91 -11.20 6.15
C VAL A 21 4.27 -10.88 5.55
N ASN A 22 4.34 -10.27 4.36
CA ASN A 22 5.60 -10.02 3.65
C ASN A 22 6.16 -8.60 3.84
N VAL A 23 5.39 -7.69 4.44
CA VAL A 23 5.75 -6.27 4.55
C VAL A 23 7.08 -6.07 5.30
N GLY A 24 7.32 -6.84 6.36
CA GLY A 24 8.57 -6.76 7.13
C GLY A 24 9.79 -7.20 6.31
N GLU A 25 9.69 -8.33 5.63
CA GLU A 25 10.76 -8.89 4.79
C GLU A 25 11.02 -7.98 3.57
N ASN A 26 9.96 -7.51 2.91
CA ASN A 26 10.03 -6.59 1.78
C ASN A 26 10.63 -5.24 2.18
N ALA A 27 10.32 -4.72 3.38
CA ALA A 27 10.94 -3.50 3.90
C ALA A 27 12.46 -3.67 4.07
N GLN A 28 12.90 -4.80 4.63
CA GLN A 28 14.31 -5.09 4.82
C GLN A 28 15.04 -5.26 3.49
N ALA A 29 14.47 -6.05 2.56
CA ALA A 29 15.05 -6.24 1.24
C ALA A 29 15.08 -4.93 0.43
N HIS A 30 14.06 -4.07 0.56
CA HIS A 30 14.02 -2.76 -0.08
C HIS A 30 15.12 -1.83 0.47
N ALA A 31 15.28 -1.77 1.79
CA ALA A 31 16.34 -1.00 2.43
C ALA A 31 17.75 -1.48 2.00
N ALA A 32 17.90 -2.77 1.71
CA ALA A 32 19.14 -3.35 1.18
C ALA A 32 19.31 -3.18 -0.35
N GLY A 33 18.35 -2.53 -1.05
CA GLY A 33 18.38 -2.37 -2.50
C GLY A 33 18.10 -3.66 -3.30
N GLN A 34 17.58 -4.70 -2.63
CA GLN A 34 17.30 -6.01 -3.21
C GLN A 34 15.83 -6.19 -3.63
N HIS A 35 14.97 -5.22 -3.31
CA HIS A 35 13.56 -5.23 -3.64
C HIS A 35 13.11 -3.83 -4.10
N PRO A 36 12.24 -3.72 -5.12
CA PRO A 36 11.84 -2.42 -5.67
C PRO A 36 10.94 -1.59 -4.73
N GLY A 37 10.44 -2.19 -3.65
CA GLY A 37 9.64 -1.53 -2.62
C GLY A 37 8.13 -1.48 -2.91
N TRP A 38 7.69 -2.17 -3.95
CA TRP A 38 6.29 -2.36 -4.36
C TRP A 38 6.08 -3.82 -4.82
N GLU A 39 4.82 -4.25 -4.90
CA GLU A 39 4.42 -5.63 -5.15
C GLU A 39 4.45 -5.97 -6.65
N GLN A 40 5.26 -6.96 -7.03
CA GLN A 40 5.46 -7.33 -8.44
C GLN A 40 4.15 -7.74 -9.13
N THR A 41 3.28 -8.44 -8.41
CA THR A 41 1.97 -8.89 -8.92
C THR A 41 1.03 -7.73 -9.27
N CYS A 42 1.18 -6.57 -8.61
CA CYS A 42 0.44 -5.35 -8.93
C CYS A 42 0.88 -4.79 -10.28
N TRP A 43 2.19 -4.72 -10.52
CA TRP A 43 2.75 -4.35 -11.82
C TRP A 43 2.28 -5.30 -12.92
N ASP A 44 2.46 -6.62 -12.71
CA ASP A 44 2.11 -7.64 -13.70
C ASP A 44 0.63 -7.55 -14.09
N SER A 45 -0.24 -7.26 -13.13
CA SER A 45 -1.67 -7.07 -13.36
C SER A 45 -1.94 -5.88 -14.28
N ILE A 46 -1.32 -4.72 -14.03
CA ILE A 46 -1.48 -3.52 -14.85
C ILE A 46 -0.94 -3.77 -16.25
N GLU A 47 0.28 -4.31 -16.36
CA GLU A 47 0.94 -4.56 -17.64
C GLU A 47 0.09 -5.44 -18.57
N GLN A 48 -0.52 -6.49 -18.01
CA GLN A 48 -1.38 -7.40 -18.77
C GLN A 48 -2.75 -6.82 -19.15
N THR A 49 -3.18 -5.72 -18.53
CA THR A 49 -4.56 -5.21 -18.65
C THR A 49 -4.66 -3.80 -19.26
N ILE A 50 -3.56 -3.04 -19.31
CA ILE A 50 -3.59 -1.60 -19.59
C ILE A 50 -4.30 -1.20 -20.90
N ASP A 51 -4.16 -2.01 -21.96
CA ASP A 51 -4.83 -1.75 -23.24
C ASP A 51 -6.36 -1.90 -23.12
N LEU A 52 -6.82 -2.85 -22.30
CA LEU A 52 -8.24 -3.02 -22.01
C LEU A 52 -8.78 -1.89 -21.15
N LEU A 53 -7.97 -1.39 -20.21
CA LEU A 53 -8.36 -0.24 -19.36
C LEU A 53 -8.64 0.99 -20.22
N ALA A 54 -7.75 1.31 -21.16
CA ALA A 54 -7.94 2.40 -22.11
C ALA A 54 -9.14 2.15 -23.04
N LYS A 55 -9.21 0.97 -23.66
CA LYS A 55 -10.28 0.65 -24.62
C LYS A 55 -11.68 0.70 -24.03
N LYS A 56 -11.84 0.24 -22.79
CA LYS A 56 -13.14 0.14 -22.10
C LYS A 56 -13.37 1.27 -21.08
N THR A 57 -12.44 2.23 -20.99
CA THR A 57 -12.50 3.34 -20.01
C THR A 57 -12.70 2.83 -18.57
N ILE A 58 -11.91 1.82 -18.19
CA ILE A 58 -12.01 1.18 -16.87
C ILE A 58 -11.01 1.87 -15.94
N ARG A 59 -11.51 2.42 -14.84
CA ARG A 59 -10.66 3.01 -13.80
C ARG A 59 -10.22 1.95 -12.78
N VAL A 60 -9.03 2.13 -12.21
CA VAL A 60 -8.37 1.13 -11.38
C VAL A 60 -7.78 1.75 -10.12
N VAL A 61 -7.98 1.10 -8.97
CA VAL A 61 -7.25 1.39 -7.72
C VAL A 61 -6.57 0.11 -7.25
N LEU A 62 -5.24 0.15 -7.10
CA LEU A 62 -4.48 -1.01 -6.66
C LEU A 62 -3.61 -0.69 -5.44
N LYS A 63 -3.81 -1.47 -4.39
CA LYS A 63 -2.96 -1.49 -3.20
C LYS A 63 -1.82 -2.45 -3.43
N GLY A 64 -0.74 -1.92 -3.98
CA GLY A 64 0.49 -2.68 -4.27
C GLY A 64 1.74 -1.83 -4.23
N GLY A 65 1.63 -0.54 -3.90
CA GLY A 65 2.77 0.36 -3.82
C GLY A 65 3.64 0.15 -2.59
N ALA A 66 3.13 -0.53 -1.54
CA ALA A 66 3.82 -0.82 -0.29
C ALA A 66 4.60 0.39 0.27
N HIS A 67 5.93 0.39 0.16
CA HIS A 67 6.83 1.44 0.64
C HIS A 67 7.22 2.46 -0.44
N ASN A 68 6.90 2.17 -1.70
CA ASN A 68 7.37 2.91 -2.87
C ASN A 68 6.27 3.08 -3.95
N PRO A 69 5.07 3.59 -3.59
CA PRO A 69 3.93 3.71 -4.51
C PRO A 69 4.19 4.68 -5.67
N ASP A 70 4.95 5.74 -5.42
CA ASP A 70 5.39 6.73 -6.40
C ASP A 70 6.20 6.08 -7.53
N ARG A 71 7.15 5.20 -7.20
CA ARG A 71 7.96 4.51 -8.22
C ARG A 71 7.17 3.50 -9.03
N LEU A 72 6.20 2.82 -8.42
CA LEU A 72 5.30 1.96 -9.18
C LEU A 72 4.41 2.80 -10.12
N ALA A 73 3.88 3.93 -9.65
CA ALA A 73 3.11 4.84 -10.49
C ALA A 73 3.92 5.45 -11.64
N GLU A 74 5.17 5.86 -11.40
CA GLU A 74 6.10 6.29 -12.45
C GLU A 74 6.29 5.20 -13.51
N LYS A 75 6.50 3.95 -13.08
CA LYS A 75 6.65 2.80 -13.99
C LYS A 75 5.38 2.56 -14.81
N VAL A 76 4.20 2.70 -14.21
CA VAL A 76 2.91 2.61 -14.92
C VAL A 76 2.75 3.75 -15.91
N GLN A 77 3.08 4.99 -15.53
CA GLN A 77 3.03 6.15 -16.42
C GLN A 77 3.98 5.99 -17.62
N GLN A 78 5.15 5.39 -17.43
CA GLN A 78 6.05 5.05 -18.54
C GLN A 78 5.42 4.05 -19.52
N LEU A 79 4.68 3.06 -19.02
CA LEU A 79 3.95 2.11 -19.86
C LEU A 79 2.78 2.76 -20.63
N VAL A 80 2.05 3.66 -19.97
CA VAL A 80 1.01 4.48 -20.62
C VAL A 80 1.61 5.24 -21.80
N SER A 81 2.70 5.98 -21.56
CA SER A 81 3.36 6.80 -22.56
C SER A 81 3.95 5.97 -23.70
N SER A 82 4.56 4.81 -23.42
CA SER A 82 5.15 3.95 -24.45
C SER A 82 4.12 3.32 -25.38
N LYS A 83 2.89 3.13 -24.90
CA LYS A 83 1.75 2.64 -25.68
C LYS A 83 0.93 3.76 -26.33
N GLY A 84 1.25 5.03 -26.07
CA GLY A 84 0.50 6.18 -26.59
C GLY A 84 -0.94 6.26 -26.07
N LEU A 85 -1.18 5.77 -24.84
CA LEU A 85 -2.49 5.79 -24.21
C LEU A 85 -2.72 7.12 -23.47
N ASP A 86 -3.96 7.58 -23.43
CA ASP A 86 -4.38 8.76 -22.67
C ASP A 86 -4.99 8.33 -21.33
N LEU A 87 -4.17 7.76 -20.45
CA LEU A 87 -4.56 7.34 -19.10
C LEU A 87 -3.82 8.17 -18.06
N LYS A 88 -4.55 8.72 -17.10
CA LYS A 88 -3.96 9.50 -15.99
C LYS A 88 -3.61 8.59 -14.83
N VAL A 89 -2.35 8.62 -14.41
CA VAL A 89 -1.83 7.82 -13.29
C VAL A 89 -1.60 8.72 -12.08
N ALA A 90 -2.16 8.34 -10.93
CA ALA A 90 -1.92 8.98 -9.65
C ALA A 90 -1.44 7.96 -8.61
N TYR A 91 -0.97 8.45 -7.47
CA TYR A 91 -0.56 7.61 -6.35
C TYR A 91 -0.88 8.24 -5.01
N VAL A 92 -1.05 7.39 -4.00
CA VAL A 92 -1.21 7.80 -2.60
C VAL A 92 -0.01 7.33 -1.80
N VAL A 93 0.71 8.30 -1.24
CA VAL A 93 1.86 8.06 -0.35
C VAL A 93 1.35 7.95 1.08
N GLY A 94 1.75 6.89 1.78
CA GLY A 94 1.53 6.76 3.22
C GLY A 94 2.70 7.33 4.03
N GLU A 95 2.47 7.54 5.32
CA GLU A 95 3.47 8.10 6.24
C GLU A 95 4.73 7.23 6.40
N LYS A 96 5.88 7.89 6.61
CA LYS A 96 7.20 7.24 6.81
C LYS A 96 7.66 7.40 8.25
N LEU A 97 7.15 6.54 9.15
CA LEU A 97 7.43 6.64 10.59
C LEU A 97 8.77 6.03 11.05
N LEU A 98 9.57 5.41 10.17
CA LEU A 98 10.73 4.63 10.63
C LEU A 98 11.75 5.48 11.40
N GLU A 99 11.98 6.72 10.95
CA GLU A 99 12.86 7.66 11.66
C GLU A 99 12.23 8.16 12.96
N ASP A 100 10.94 8.51 12.93
CA ASP A 100 10.20 8.94 14.13
C ASP A 100 10.18 7.85 15.21
N MET A 101 10.11 6.58 14.81
CA MET A 101 10.10 5.45 15.72
C MET A 101 11.38 5.32 16.54
N LYS A 102 12.54 5.82 16.04
CA LYS A 102 13.77 5.90 16.83
C LYS A 102 13.58 6.81 18.04
N HIS A 103 12.87 7.92 17.87
CA HIS A 103 12.56 8.86 18.94
C HIS A 103 11.41 8.41 19.84
N ILE A 104 10.34 7.84 19.25
CA ILE A 104 9.17 7.35 19.99
C ILE A 104 9.58 6.23 20.95
N ARG A 105 10.43 5.30 20.50
CA ARG A 105 10.91 4.19 21.33
C ARG A 105 11.65 4.66 22.59
N LEU A 106 12.41 5.76 22.50
CA LEU A 106 13.11 6.34 23.66
C LEU A 106 12.14 6.86 24.74
N LYS A 107 10.93 7.26 24.34
CA LYS A 107 9.87 7.72 25.25
C LYS A 107 9.04 6.56 25.83
N GLY A 108 9.26 5.34 25.37
CA GLY A 108 8.44 4.17 25.69
C GLY A 108 7.33 3.94 24.66
N LEU A 109 7.10 2.67 24.31
CA LEU A 109 6.00 2.27 23.44
C LEU A 109 4.73 2.03 24.28
N PRO A 110 3.54 2.23 23.71
CA PRO A 110 2.30 1.80 24.35
C PRO A 110 2.36 0.30 24.69
N PRO A 111 1.73 -0.12 25.80
CA PRO A 111 1.58 -1.54 26.08
C PRO A 111 0.82 -2.23 24.93
N HIS A 112 1.13 -3.50 24.68
CA HIS A 112 0.33 -4.32 23.76
C HIS A 112 -1.10 -4.49 24.32
N LEU A 113 -2.05 -4.84 23.45
CA LEU A 113 -3.48 -4.85 23.77
C LEU A 113 -3.86 -5.82 24.91
N ASP A 114 -3.07 -6.86 25.14
CA ASP A 114 -3.28 -7.84 26.21
C ASP A 114 -2.45 -7.57 27.49
N PHE A 115 -1.91 -6.36 27.67
CA PHE A 115 -0.98 -6.08 28.78
C PHE A 115 -1.57 -6.30 30.18
N ASP A 116 -2.90 -6.15 30.31
CA ASP A 116 -3.63 -6.39 31.58
C ASP A 116 -4.09 -7.86 31.74
N ASN A 117 -3.77 -8.74 30.79
CA ASN A 117 -4.14 -10.15 30.88
C ASN A 117 -3.15 -10.93 31.76
N SER A 118 -3.50 -11.12 33.03
CA SER A 118 -2.69 -11.87 34.01
C SER A 118 -2.46 -13.34 33.66
N LYS A 119 -3.20 -13.90 32.69
CA LYS A 119 -3.05 -15.28 32.20
C LYS A 119 -2.16 -15.37 30.95
N LEU A 120 -1.66 -14.25 30.44
CA LEU A 120 -0.88 -14.25 29.20
C LEU A 120 0.45 -14.98 29.42
N GLN A 121 0.65 -16.06 28.68
CA GLN A 121 1.92 -16.78 28.64
C GLN A 121 2.64 -16.41 27.34
N TYR A 122 3.71 -15.64 27.45
CA TYR A 122 4.53 -15.33 26.29
C TYR A 122 5.30 -16.59 25.88
N ALA A 123 5.21 -16.94 24.60
CA ALA A 123 6.14 -17.90 24.03
C ALA A 123 7.59 -17.40 24.21
N SER A 124 8.54 -18.32 24.35
CA SER A 124 9.96 -17.98 24.54
C SER A 124 10.51 -17.09 23.42
N TYR A 125 9.98 -17.24 22.20
CA TYR A 125 10.30 -16.40 21.03
C TYR A 125 9.48 -15.10 20.96
N ALA A 126 8.35 -15.01 21.69
CA ALA A 126 7.48 -13.83 21.74
C ALA A 126 8.00 -12.77 22.70
N ARG A 127 8.85 -13.16 23.68
CA ARG A 127 9.68 -12.17 24.36
C ARG A 127 10.57 -11.54 23.30
N SER A 128 10.51 -10.21 23.19
CA SER A 128 11.69 -9.44 22.85
C SER A 128 12.79 -9.93 23.78
N GLY A 129 13.68 -10.80 23.28
CA GLY A 129 14.82 -11.28 24.03
C GLY A 129 15.59 -10.10 24.63
N GLU A 130 16.41 -10.37 25.63
CA GLU A 130 17.32 -9.36 26.18
C GLU A 130 18.12 -8.71 25.03
N GLY A 131 18.03 -7.38 24.90
CA GLY A 131 18.72 -6.59 23.88
C GLY A 131 17.81 -5.72 23.00
N GLU A 132 18.42 -4.72 22.35
CA GLU A 132 17.72 -3.87 21.39
C GLU A 132 17.54 -4.58 20.04
N LYS A 133 16.30 -4.96 19.69
CA LYS A 133 15.97 -5.38 18.33
C LYS A 133 15.77 -4.16 17.42
N PRO A 134 16.32 -4.11 16.20
CA PRO A 134 16.07 -3.00 15.28
C PRO A 134 14.59 -2.98 14.85
N ILE A 135 14.04 -1.79 14.67
CA ILE A 135 12.72 -1.62 14.06
C ILE A 135 12.92 -1.76 12.55
N VAL A 136 12.32 -2.79 11.96
CA VAL A 136 12.45 -3.08 10.52
C VAL A 136 11.44 -2.30 9.70
N SER A 137 10.22 -2.14 10.21
CA SER A 137 9.18 -1.34 9.58
C SER A 137 8.27 -0.69 10.61
N ALA A 138 7.72 0.46 10.25
CA ALA A 138 6.70 1.18 10.99
C ALA A 138 5.72 1.76 9.98
N ASN A 139 4.47 1.29 10.03
CA ASN A 139 3.52 1.43 8.95
C ASN A 139 2.24 2.07 9.47
N VAL A 140 1.84 3.18 8.85
CA VAL A 140 0.50 3.75 9.00
C VAL A 140 -0.32 3.35 7.77
N TYR A 141 -1.55 2.94 8.01
CA TYR A 141 -2.52 2.68 6.97
C TYR A 141 -3.44 3.88 6.88
N LEU A 142 -3.44 4.53 5.72
CA LEU A 142 -4.32 5.67 5.44
C LEU A 142 -5.74 5.21 5.13
N GLU A 143 -6.65 6.18 5.06
CA GLU A 143 -8.05 5.98 4.68
C GLU A 143 -8.25 6.05 3.16
N ALA A 144 -9.51 5.99 2.71
CA ALA A 144 -9.88 6.07 1.30
C ALA A 144 -10.02 7.50 0.76
N GLN A 145 -9.84 8.54 1.59
CA GLN A 145 -10.10 9.94 1.21
C GLN A 145 -9.15 10.41 0.10
N GLU A 146 -7.88 10.07 0.22
CA GLU A 146 -6.84 10.42 -0.75
C GLU A 146 -7.08 9.69 -2.09
N ILE A 147 -7.65 8.48 -2.04
CA ILE A 147 -8.07 7.73 -3.22
C ILE A 147 -9.24 8.45 -3.90
N ALA A 148 -10.26 8.81 -3.13
CA ALA A 148 -11.44 9.52 -3.64
C ALA A 148 -11.05 10.83 -4.31
N LYS A 149 -10.17 11.62 -3.67
CA LYS A 149 -9.63 12.87 -4.25
C LYS A 149 -8.92 12.62 -5.59
N GLY A 150 -8.07 11.60 -5.68
CA GLY A 150 -7.40 11.26 -6.94
C GLY A 150 -8.39 10.91 -8.06
N LEU A 151 -9.47 10.19 -7.73
CA LEU A 151 -10.53 9.87 -8.70
C LEU A 151 -11.32 11.11 -9.13
N GLU A 152 -11.60 12.03 -8.20
CA GLU A 152 -12.27 13.31 -8.48
C GLU A 152 -11.43 14.24 -9.36
N GLU A 153 -10.10 14.21 -9.20
CA GLU A 153 -9.13 14.91 -10.06
C GLU A 153 -8.95 14.23 -11.43
N GLY A 154 -9.64 13.11 -11.66
CA GLY A 154 -9.73 12.43 -12.95
C GLY A 154 -8.65 11.38 -13.19
N ALA A 155 -8.04 10.82 -12.13
CA ALA A 155 -7.13 9.68 -12.29
C ALA A 155 -7.87 8.43 -12.80
N ASP A 156 -7.27 7.77 -13.79
CA ASP A 156 -7.75 6.50 -14.31
C ASP A 156 -7.13 5.31 -13.58
N ILE A 157 -5.87 5.46 -13.15
CA ILE A 157 -5.14 4.44 -12.38
C ILE A 157 -4.58 5.10 -11.13
N ILE A 158 -4.92 4.56 -9.96
CA ILE A 158 -4.34 4.98 -8.67
C ILE A 158 -3.58 3.82 -8.06
N VAL A 159 -2.29 4.03 -7.83
CA VAL A 159 -1.45 3.10 -7.06
C VAL A 159 -1.38 3.60 -5.62
N VAL A 160 -1.80 2.78 -4.67
CA VAL A 160 -1.72 3.13 -3.25
C VAL A 160 -0.66 2.31 -2.54
N GLY A 161 0.03 2.94 -1.60
CA GLY A 161 0.98 2.27 -0.70
C GLY A 161 0.24 1.40 0.31
N ARG A 162 0.01 1.95 1.50
CA ARG A 162 -0.63 1.27 2.63
C ARG A 162 -1.92 2.01 2.98
N VAL A 163 -3.04 1.46 2.54
CA VAL A 163 -4.41 1.92 2.85
C VAL A 163 -5.17 0.76 3.48
N ALA A 164 -5.97 1.02 4.51
CA ALA A 164 -6.76 0.01 5.20
C ALA A 164 -8.00 -0.38 4.38
N ASP A 165 -8.37 -1.65 4.39
CA ASP A 165 -9.60 -2.15 3.74
C ASP A 165 -10.85 -1.90 4.62
N ALA A 166 -10.67 -1.85 5.94
CA ALA A 166 -11.72 -1.68 6.93
C ALA A 166 -11.39 -0.49 7.85
N ASN A 167 -11.79 0.72 7.45
CA ASN A 167 -11.98 1.80 8.42
C ASN A 167 -13.44 2.27 8.35
N PRO A 168 -14.26 2.07 9.41
CA PRO A 168 -15.67 2.40 9.41
C PRO A 168 -15.96 3.90 9.63
N VAL A 169 -14.95 4.73 9.91
CA VAL A 169 -15.17 6.11 10.34
C VAL A 169 -14.85 7.09 9.22
N ARG A 170 -15.89 7.76 8.70
CA ARG A 170 -15.74 9.03 8.00
C ARG A 170 -15.48 10.09 9.06
N LEU A 171 -14.23 10.54 9.20
CA LEU A 171 -13.95 11.75 9.98
C LEU A 171 -14.51 12.93 9.18
N GLU A 172 -15.73 13.35 9.49
CA GLU A 172 -16.28 14.61 8.98
C GLU A 172 -15.45 15.76 9.55
N THR A 173 -14.53 16.30 8.75
CA THR A 173 -13.94 17.60 9.03
C THR A 173 -14.92 18.67 8.54
N GLY A 174 -15.59 19.32 9.49
CA GLY A 174 -16.40 20.50 9.21
C GLY A 174 -15.52 21.64 8.70
N THR A 175 -15.98 22.32 7.64
CA THR A 175 -15.41 23.57 7.13
C THR A 175 -15.65 24.74 8.06
#